data_AF-A0A816RPS6-F1
#
_entry.id   AF-A0A816RPS6-F1
#
_cell.length_a   1.000
_cell.length_b   1.000
_cell.length_c   1.000
_cell.angle_alpha   90.00
_cell.angle_beta   90.00
_cell.angle_gamma   90.00
#
_symmetry.space_group_name_H-M   'P 1'
#
loop_
_entity.id
_entity.type
_entity.pdbx_description
1 polymer ?
#
loop_
_entity_poly.entity_id
_entity_poly.type
_entity_poly.pdbx_seq_one_letter_code
_entity_poly.pdbx_strand_id
1 'polypeptide(L)'
;MNKDKKLDFSEFILFNILTNAGSINDKVKFIFNLYNNNYKEKFFLRNQLKEFLRNRFDLFDIPSSRFNITKVIDIIFQRNNIIKNEKINWNQFTDEILNDEILFQQLISFDFDQDYEDQQLIQRSERF
;
A
#
# COMPACT_ATOMS: atom_id res chain seq x y z
N MET A 1 7.99 17.28 -2.28
CA MET A 1 8.15 17.49 -3.73
C MET A 1 7.41 18.74 -4.09
N ASN A 2 8.17 19.75 -4.48
CA ASN A 2 7.60 21.01 -4.94
C ASN A 2 6.90 20.82 -6.29
N LYS A 3 5.94 21.70 -6.60
CA LYS A 3 5.13 21.63 -7.83
C LYS A 3 5.90 22.04 -9.09
N ASP A 4 7.17 22.37 -8.97
CA ASP A 4 8.04 22.89 -10.03
C ASP A 4 8.59 21.80 -10.97
N LYS A 5 8.25 20.52 -10.71
CA LYS A 5 8.69 19.34 -11.49
C LYS A 5 10.21 19.19 -11.55
N LYS A 6 10.94 19.86 -10.66
CA LYS A 6 12.39 19.72 -10.52
C LYS A 6 12.67 18.97 -9.22
N LEU A 7 13.80 18.28 -9.21
CA LEU A 7 14.33 17.66 -7.99
C LEU A 7 15.57 18.46 -7.62
N ASP A 8 15.49 19.21 -6.53
CA ASP A 8 16.69 19.84 -5.99
C ASP A 8 17.50 18.85 -5.13
N PHE A 9 18.75 19.21 -4.83
CA PHE A 9 19.63 18.33 -4.06
C PHE A 9 19.11 18.05 -2.65
N SER A 10 18.46 19.03 -2.02
CA SER A 10 17.89 18.87 -0.69
C SER A 10 16.72 17.87 -0.72
N GLU A 11 15.84 17.97 -1.72
CA GLU A 11 14.75 17.03 -1.94
C GLU A 11 15.27 15.62 -2.25
N PHE A 12 16.37 15.49 -3.01
CA PHE A 12 17.02 14.21 -3.25
C PHE A 12 17.55 13.58 -1.96
N ILE A 13 18.24 14.36 -1.11
CA ILE A 13 18.75 13.87 0.17
C ILE A 13 17.60 13.48 1.11
N LEU A 14 16.54 14.28 1.20
CA LEU A 14 15.36 13.95 2.01
C LEU A 14 14.69 12.66 1.52
N PHE A 15 14.55 12.49 0.21
CA PHE A 15 14.04 11.25 -0.37
C PHE A 15 14.95 10.05 -0.05
N ASN A 16 16.27 10.22 -0.13
CA ASN A 16 17.22 9.17 0.18
C ASN A 16 17.16 8.76 1.67
N ILE A 17 17.11 9.74 2.58
CA ILE A 17 16.97 9.50 4.02
C ILE A 17 15.65 8.76 4.29
N LEU A 18 14.55 9.21 3.70
CA LEU A 18 13.25 8.57 3.88
C LEU A 18 13.23 7.12 3.37
N THR A 19 13.86 6.87 2.22
CA THR A 19 13.90 5.54 1.61
C THR A 19 14.78 4.58 2.41
N ASN A 20 15.93 5.04 2.91
CA ASN A 20 16.90 4.19 3.59
C ASN A 20 16.72 4.09 5.11
N ALA A 21 16.35 5.19 5.77
CA ALA A 21 16.29 5.31 7.23
C ALA A 21 14.91 5.73 7.77
N GLY A 22 13.94 5.99 6.88
CA GLY A 22 12.58 6.33 7.28
C GLY A 22 11.85 5.17 7.93
N SER A 23 10.96 5.49 8.88
CA SER A 23 10.06 4.48 9.46
C SER A 23 9.11 3.92 8.41
N ILE A 24 8.58 2.70 8.63
CA ILE A 24 7.57 2.10 7.74
C ILE A 24 6.39 3.06 7.56
N ASN A 25 5.94 3.71 8.65
CA ASN A 25 4.82 4.64 8.63
C ASN A 25 5.11 5.83 7.70
N ASP A 26 6.30 6.40 7.78
CA ASP A 26 6.70 7.54 6.96
C ASP A 26 6.81 7.15 5.49
N LYS A 27 7.37 5.96 5.21
CA LYS A 27 7.47 5.43 3.84
C LYS A 27 6.08 5.18 3.23
N VAL A 28 5.15 4.57 3.97
CA VAL A 28 3.78 4.31 3.51
C VAL A 28 3.03 5.62 3.26
N LYS A 29 3.09 6.58 4.20
CA LYS A 29 2.50 7.92 4.01
C LYS A 29 3.09 8.62 2.80
N PHE A 30 4.40 8.50 2.59
CA PHE A 30 5.07 9.07 1.43
C PHE A 30 4.59 8.45 0.12
N ILE A 31 4.46 7.11 0.04
CA ILE A 31 3.93 6.44 -1.14
C ILE A 31 2.54 6.98 -1.48
N PHE A 32 1.64 7.05 -0.50
CA PHE A 32 0.29 7.57 -0.76
C PHE A 32 0.29 9.03 -1.23
N ASN A 33 1.09 9.88 -0.59
CA ASN A 33 1.18 11.30 -0.94
C ASN A 33 1.87 11.56 -2.28
N LEU A 34 2.92 10.80 -2.62
CA LEU A 34 3.65 10.92 -3.89
C LEU A 34 2.72 10.69 -5.08
N TYR A 35 1.79 9.76 -4.92
CA TYR A 35 0.90 9.33 -5.97
C TYR A 35 -0.43 10.06 -6.01
N ASN A 36 -0.85 10.71 -4.91
CA ASN A 36 -2.07 11.53 -4.87
C ASN A 36 -2.07 12.61 -5.98
N ASN A 37 -0.94 13.28 -6.21
CA ASN A 37 -0.84 14.29 -7.26
C ASN A 37 -0.73 13.71 -8.68
N ASN A 38 -0.08 12.56 -8.83
CA ASN A 38 0.19 11.95 -10.14
C ASN A 38 -0.98 11.10 -10.67
N TYR A 39 -1.85 10.63 -9.78
CA TYR A 39 -2.92 9.68 -10.09
C TYR A 39 -4.31 10.16 -9.67
N LYS A 40 -4.50 11.49 -9.60
CA LYS A 40 -5.76 12.14 -9.20
C LYS A 40 -7.02 11.55 -9.87
N GLU A 41 -6.90 11.21 -11.15
CA GLU A 41 -8.01 10.68 -11.96
C GLU A 41 -7.88 9.18 -12.23
N LYS A 42 -6.92 8.49 -11.60
CA LYS A 42 -6.69 7.07 -11.84
C LYS A 42 -7.64 6.22 -11.02
N PHE A 43 -8.27 5.29 -11.71
CA PHE A 43 -9.15 4.30 -11.12
C PHE A 43 -8.49 2.93 -11.11
N PHE A 44 -8.66 2.20 -10.01
CA PHE A 44 -8.09 0.87 -9.84
C PHE A 44 -9.17 -0.16 -9.55
N LEU A 45 -9.10 -1.31 -10.23
CA LEU A 45 -9.77 -2.53 -9.78
C LEU A 45 -9.06 -3.09 -8.53
N ARG A 46 -9.75 -3.88 -7.69
CA ARG A 46 -9.16 -4.48 -6.48
C ARG A 46 -7.81 -5.15 -6.72
N ASN A 47 -7.73 -6.04 -7.72
CA ASN A 47 -6.50 -6.77 -8.01
C ASN A 47 -5.38 -5.84 -8.49
N GLN A 48 -5.71 -4.84 -9.32
CA GLN A 48 -4.74 -3.86 -9.80
C GLN A 48 -4.20 -3.00 -8.65
N LEU A 49 -5.04 -2.65 -7.69
CA LEU A 49 -4.64 -1.88 -6.52
C LEU A 49 -3.74 -2.72 -5.61
N LYS A 50 -4.08 -4.00 -5.39
CA LYS A 50 -3.26 -4.94 -4.62
C LYS A 50 -1.86 -5.11 -5.23
N GLU A 51 -1.77 -5.37 -6.53
CA GLU A 51 -0.50 -5.49 -7.24
C GLU A 51 0.28 -4.18 -7.22
N PHE A 52 -0.39 -3.05 -7.43
CA PHE A 52 0.23 -1.73 -7.37
C PHE A 52 0.87 -1.48 -5.99
N LEU A 53 0.13 -1.72 -4.89
CA LEU A 53 0.65 -1.50 -3.55
C LEU A 53 1.79 -2.46 -3.21
N ARG A 54 1.70 -3.74 -3.59
CA ARG A 54 2.81 -4.70 -3.41
C ARG A 54 4.08 -4.21 -4.11
N ASN A 55 3.99 -3.88 -5.39
CA ASN A 55 5.12 -3.38 -6.18
C ASN A 55 5.71 -2.09 -5.62
N ARG A 56 4.89 -1.22 -5.01
CA ARG A 56 5.38 -0.01 -4.36
C ARG A 56 6.00 -0.30 -3.00
N PHE A 57 5.44 -1.20 -2.21
CA PHE A 57 6.05 -1.54 -0.92
C PHE A 57 7.40 -2.22 -1.11
N ASP A 58 7.50 -3.15 -2.06
CA ASP A 58 8.77 -3.81 -2.40
C ASP A 58 9.84 -2.79 -2.84
N LEU A 59 9.46 -1.75 -3.60
CA LEU A 59 10.39 -0.71 -4.06
C LEU A 59 10.99 0.13 -2.90
N PHE A 60 10.31 0.21 -1.76
CA PHE A 60 10.75 0.99 -0.60
C PHE A 60 11.27 0.11 0.55
N ASP A 61 11.57 -1.16 0.26
CA ASP A 61 11.97 -2.19 1.23
C ASP A 61 10.96 -2.33 2.38
N ILE A 62 9.68 -2.15 2.05
CA ILE A 62 8.56 -2.33 2.96
C ILE A 62 8.08 -3.78 2.74
N PRO A 63 8.20 -4.69 3.73
CA PRO A 63 7.96 -6.12 3.52
C PRO A 63 6.50 -6.42 3.17
N SER A 64 6.17 -6.45 1.87
CA SER A 64 4.80 -6.50 1.35
C SER A 64 4.00 -7.75 1.77
N SER A 65 4.69 -8.86 2.04
CA SER A 65 4.12 -10.12 2.58
C SER A 65 3.55 -9.98 3.98
N ARG A 66 4.00 -8.96 4.73
CA ARG A 66 3.66 -8.77 6.13
C ARG A 66 2.48 -7.83 6.37
N PHE A 67 1.92 -7.26 5.30
CA PHE A 67 0.86 -6.27 5.39
C PHE A 67 -0.49 -6.85 4.98
N ASN A 68 -1.53 -6.43 5.70
CA ASN A 68 -2.92 -6.81 5.45
C ASN A 68 -3.54 -6.06 4.26
N ILE A 69 -2.78 -5.87 3.17
CA ILE A 69 -3.21 -5.11 1.98
C ILE A 69 -4.55 -5.62 1.47
N THR A 70 -4.75 -6.95 1.41
CA THR A 70 -6.00 -7.55 0.93
C THR A 70 -7.18 -7.17 1.84
N LYS A 71 -7.04 -7.36 3.16
CA LYS A 71 -8.11 -7.06 4.12
C LYS A 71 -8.47 -5.57 4.10
N VAL A 72 -7.46 -4.69 4.05
CA VAL A 72 -7.66 -3.24 4.02
C VAL A 72 -8.35 -2.78 2.74
N ILE A 73 -7.94 -3.30 1.58
CA ILE A 73 -8.63 -3.03 0.31
C ILE A 73 -10.08 -3.49 0.40
N ASP A 74 -10.34 -4.67 0.97
CA ASP A 74 -11.70 -5.19 1.07
C ASP A 74 -12.59 -4.36 1.97
N ILE A 75 -12.08 -3.89 3.13
CA ILE A 75 -12.78 -2.99 4.04
C ILE A 75 -13.15 -1.69 3.33
N ILE A 76 -12.20 -1.05 2.64
CA ILE A 76 -12.44 0.23 1.94
C ILE A 76 -13.50 0.05 0.85
N PHE A 77 -13.39 -1.00 0.03
CA PHE A 77 -14.37 -1.20 -1.02
C PHE A 77 -15.76 -1.50 -0.45
N GLN A 78 -15.86 -2.23 0.67
CA GLN A 78 -17.13 -2.45 1.36
C GLN A 78 -17.72 -1.14 1.90
N ARG A 79 -16.90 -0.31 2.57
CA ARG A 79 -17.34 0.99 3.12
C ARG A 79 -17.87 1.94 2.04
N ASN A 80 -17.28 1.88 0.85
CA ASN A 80 -17.70 2.69 -0.31
C ASN A 80 -18.82 2.05 -1.14
N ASN A 81 -19.40 0.93 -0.70
CA ASN A 81 -20.41 0.16 -1.44
C ASN A 81 -19.96 -0.22 -2.86
N ILE A 82 -18.66 -0.45 -3.07
CA ILE A 82 -18.09 -0.79 -4.37
C ILE A 82 -18.25 -2.29 -4.63
N ILE A 83 -19.04 -2.63 -5.64
CA ILE A 83 -19.39 -4.00 -6.01
C ILE A 83 -18.16 -4.74 -6.55
N LYS A 84 -18.20 -6.08 -6.52
CA LYS A 84 -17.16 -6.92 -7.14
C LYS A 84 -16.99 -6.54 -8.62
N ASN A 85 -15.78 -6.11 -9.00
CA ASN A 85 -15.36 -5.59 -10.32
C ASN A 85 -15.56 -4.10 -10.60
N GLU A 86 -16.04 -3.33 -9.63
CA GLU A 86 -16.01 -1.87 -9.73
C GLU A 86 -14.63 -1.32 -9.35
N LYS A 87 -14.41 -0.04 -9.69
CA LYS A 87 -13.12 0.62 -9.51
C LYS A 87 -13.23 1.69 -8.43
N ILE A 88 -12.17 1.85 -7.64
CA ILE A 88 -12.03 2.97 -6.72
C ILE A 88 -11.10 4.03 -7.32
N ASN A 89 -11.41 5.31 -7.09
CA ASN A 89 -10.48 6.39 -7.41
C ASN A 89 -9.31 6.37 -6.42
N TRP A 90 -8.08 6.60 -6.90
CA TRP A 90 -6.89 6.60 -6.05
C TRP A 90 -6.98 7.56 -4.87
N ASN A 91 -7.48 8.78 -5.10
CA ASN A 91 -7.58 9.79 -4.05
C ASN A 91 -8.58 9.40 -2.98
N GLN A 92 -9.74 8.90 -3.40
CA GLN A 92 -10.73 8.36 -2.48
C GLN A 92 -10.14 7.25 -1.62
N PHE A 93 -9.40 6.31 -2.24
CA PHE A 93 -8.72 5.24 -1.52
C PHE A 93 -7.67 5.77 -0.53
N THR A 94 -6.80 6.70 -0.96
CA THR A 94 -5.77 7.25 -0.07
C THR A 94 -6.34 8.12 1.03
N ASP A 95 -7.42 8.86 0.76
CA ASP A 95 -8.07 9.71 1.74
C ASP A 95 -8.69 8.86 2.85
N GLU A 96 -9.28 7.70 2.54
CA GLU A 96 -9.76 6.79 3.58
C GLU A 96 -8.62 6.23 4.44
N ILE A 97 -7.51 5.83 3.82
CA ILE A 97 -6.38 5.26 4.56
C ILE A 97 -5.69 6.32 5.43
N LEU A 98 -5.47 7.52 4.90
CA LEU A 98 -4.70 8.55 5.59
C LEU A 98 -5.51 9.25 6.69
N ASN A 99 -6.84 9.27 6.59
CA ASN A 99 -7.72 9.89 7.58
C ASN A 99 -8.31 8.89 8.60
N ASP A 100 -8.20 7.58 8.37
CA ASP A 100 -8.58 6.55 9.36
C ASP A 100 -7.32 5.91 9.95
N GLU A 101 -6.95 6.35 11.16
CA GLU A 101 -5.77 5.84 11.86
C GLU A 101 -5.85 4.33 12.13
N ILE A 102 -7.04 3.80 12.43
CA ILE A 102 -7.21 2.36 12.70
C ILE A 102 -6.93 1.57 11.42
N LEU A 103 -7.47 2.03 10.30
CA LEU A 103 -7.31 1.38 9.01
C LEU A 103 -5.88 1.52 8.48
N PHE A 104 -5.22 2.66 8.74
CA PHE A 104 -3.79 2.83 8.51
C PHE A 104 -2.98 1.83 9.34
N GLN A 105 -3.25 1.72 10.64
CA GLN A 105 -2.57 0.76 11.51
C GLN A 105 -2.80 -0.68 11.06
N GLN A 106 -4.01 -1.04 10.64
CA GLN A 106 -4.31 -2.36 10.08
C GLN A 106 -3.54 -2.65 8.79
N LEU A 107 -3.31 -1.62 7.95
CA LEU A 107 -2.50 -1.77 6.75
C LEU A 107 -1.07 -2.12 7.11
N ILE A 108 -0.52 -1.47 8.15
CA ILE A 108 0.88 -1.63 8.57
C ILE A 108 1.10 -2.70 9.65
N SER A 109 0.04 -3.24 10.23
CA SER A 109 0.10 -4.23 11.30
C SER A 109 0.51 -5.58 10.75
N PHE A 110 1.47 -6.20 11.43
CA PHE A 110 1.92 -7.56 11.18
C PHE A 110 0.87 -8.54 11.71
N ASP A 111 -0.02 -9.03 10.86
CA ASP A 111 -0.77 -10.25 11.20
C ASP A 111 0.16 -11.44 11.02
N PHE A 112 0.50 -12.11 12.12
CA PHE A 112 1.26 -13.36 12.16
C PHE A 112 0.54 -14.54 11.46
N ASP A 113 -0.66 -14.32 10.90
CA ASP A 113 -1.51 -15.38 10.37
C ASP A 113 -1.17 -15.81 8.92
N GLN A 114 -0.43 -15.00 8.16
CA GLN A 114 -0.08 -15.36 6.76
C GLN A 114 1.01 -16.44 6.66
N ASP A 115 1.87 -16.59 7.67
CA ASP A 115 2.89 -17.66 7.69
C ASP A 115 2.27 -19.06 7.87
N TYR A 116 1.03 -19.16 8.38
CA TYR A 116 0.34 -20.44 8.57
C TYR A 116 -0.33 -20.98 7.30
N GLU A 117 -0.78 -20.13 6.38
CA GLU A 117 -1.42 -20.58 5.13
C GLU A 117 -0.39 -21.08 4.11
N ASP A 118 0.75 -20.38 3.99
CA ASP A 118 1.82 -20.78 3.08
C ASP A 118 2.52 -22.08 3.53
N GLN A 119 2.67 -22.30 4.84
CA GLN A 119 3.21 -23.57 5.37
C GLN A 119 2.28 -24.77 5.16
N GLN A 120 0.96 -24.56 5.16
CA GLN A 120 -0.02 -25.63 4.89
C GLN A 120 -0.10 -26.00 3.40
N LEU A 121 0.14 -25.05 2.49
CA LEU A 121 0.21 -25.32 1.05
C LEU A 121 1.46 -26.14 0.69
N ILE A 122 2.61 -25.85 1.30
CA ILE A 122 3.87 -26.59 1.08
C ILE A 122 3.77 -28.03 1.58
N GLN A 123 3.19 -28.27 2.77
CA GLN A 123 2.99 -29.64 3.27
C GLN A 123 2.00 -30.46 2.45
N ARG A 124 1.09 -29.82 1.70
CA ARG A 124 0.15 -30.53 0.82
C ARG A 124 0.77 -30.93 -0.51
N SER A 125 1.74 -30.18 -1.04
CA SER A 125 2.43 -30.52 -2.29
C SER A 125 3.44 -31.66 -2.13
N GLU A 126 3.97 -31.89 -0.92
CA GLU A 126 4.93 -32.99 -0.65
C GLU A 126 4.24 -34.35 -0.41
N ARG A 127 2.90 -34.39 -0.42
CA ARG A 127 2.10 -35.62 -0.20
C ARG A 127 1.50 -36.23 -1.47
N PHE A 128 1.88 -35.73 -2.65
CA PHE A 128 1.45 -36.27 -3.94
C PHE A 128 2.65 -36.67 -4.80
#